data_AF-A0A2D9X0Y1-F1
#
_entry.id   AF-A0A2D9X0Y1-F1
#
_cell.length_a   1.000
_cell.length_b   1.000
_cell.length_c   1.000
_cell.angle_alpha   90.00
_cell.angle_beta   90.00
_cell.angle_gamma   90.00
#
_symmetry.space_group_name_H-M   'P 1'
#
loop_
_entity.id
_entity.type
_entity.pdbx_description
1 polymer ?
#
loop_
_entity_poly.entity_id
_entity_poly.type
_entity_poly.pdbx_seq_one_letter_code
_entity_poly.pdbx_strand_id
1 'polypeptide(L)'
;MTTPTTIDTETELSAVNTILGAIGQSPVTTLGTVTTNVTNTASEVANTFENPEIALIFQILKECNSDIQNEGWSFNRENHVKFSPDATTKHIVIPTNVLRLDSENPEDRTIDPVRRQGKLYDKVNHTYEFDDDILLNVVYLFEYEDLPSVFKRYITYKAAGRAATQMITNAQLVQLIATQEQMARAACMEYECNQGDYNMLGFGHNTHYSTYKPFKALQR
;
A
#
# COMPACT_ATOMS: atom_id res chain seq x y z
N MET A 1 15.17 -23.58 22.79
CA MET A 1 14.81 -22.56 21.78
C MET A 1 13.56 -21.87 22.26
N THR A 2 13.67 -20.62 22.69
CA THR A 2 12.53 -19.79 23.09
C THR A 2 11.86 -19.29 21.83
N THR A 3 10.67 -19.81 21.52
CA THR A 3 9.81 -19.25 20.48
C THR A 3 9.43 -17.83 20.92
N PRO A 4 9.74 -16.78 20.14
CA PRO A 4 9.28 -15.43 20.46
C PRO A 4 7.75 -15.43 20.55
N THR A 5 7.23 -14.73 21.56
CA THR A 5 5.78 -14.60 21.82
C THR A 5 5.13 -13.50 21.01
N THR A 6 5.92 -12.72 20.28
CA THR A 6 5.48 -11.74 19.28
C THR A 6 5.29 -12.46 17.95
N ILE A 7 4.17 -12.22 17.26
CA ILE A 7 3.95 -12.74 15.92
C ILE A 7 4.81 -11.92 14.95
N ASP A 8 6.09 -12.27 14.81
CA ASP A 8 7.04 -11.64 13.88
C ASP A 8 6.85 -12.12 12.42
N THR A 9 5.75 -12.83 12.13
CA THR A 9 5.44 -13.39 10.80
C THR A 9 4.98 -12.35 9.79
N GLU A 10 4.88 -11.09 10.20
CA GLU A 10 4.34 -10.00 9.38
C GLU A 10 5.39 -8.94 9.04
N THR A 11 6.67 -9.31 9.13
CA THR A 11 7.79 -8.41 8.82
C THR A 11 8.25 -8.53 7.36
N GLU A 12 8.90 -7.49 6.82
CA GLU A 12 9.52 -7.53 5.48
C GLU A 12 10.49 -8.72 5.33
N LEU A 13 11.26 -9.04 6.38
CA LEU A 13 12.16 -10.19 6.40
C LEU A 13 11.38 -11.52 6.29
N SER A 14 10.27 -11.65 7.02
CA SER A 14 9.42 -12.85 6.94
C SER A 14 8.78 -13.00 5.56
N ALA A 15 8.37 -11.89 4.95
CA ALA A 15 7.84 -11.86 3.58
C ALA A 15 8.89 -12.31 2.55
N VAL A 16 10.12 -11.78 2.63
CA VAL A 16 11.23 -12.18 1.75
C VAL A 16 11.55 -13.66 1.93
N ASN A 17 11.60 -14.16 3.17
CA ASN A 17 11.82 -15.58 3.43
C ASN A 17 10.71 -16.48 2.89
N THR A 18 9.47 -16.00 2.90
CA THR A 18 8.34 -16.73 2.29
C THR A 18 8.50 -16.80 0.76
N ILE A 19 8.96 -15.72 0.13
CA ILE A 19 9.22 -15.68 -1.32
C ILE A 19 10.41 -16.60 -1.67
N LEU A 20 11.50 -16.54 -0.90
CA LEU A 20 12.66 -17.42 -1.05
C LEU A 20 12.26 -18.90 -0.94
N GLY A 21 11.44 -19.25 0.06
CA GLY A 21 10.92 -20.60 0.21
C GLY A 21 10.05 -21.04 -0.97
N ALA A 22 9.25 -20.14 -1.55
CA ALA A 22 8.42 -20.43 -2.72
C ALA A 22 9.26 -20.73 -3.98
N ILE A 23 10.44 -20.11 -4.10
CA ILE A 23 11.40 -20.37 -5.17
C ILE A 23 12.43 -21.47 -4.82
N GLY A 24 12.29 -22.14 -3.67
CA GLY A 24 13.19 -23.23 -3.27
C GLY A 24 14.59 -22.78 -2.82
N GLN A 25 14.75 -21.49 -2.48
CA GLN A 25 15.96 -20.94 -1.90
C GLN A 25 15.93 -21.03 -0.37
N SER A 26 17.12 -21.02 0.25
CA SER A 26 17.23 -21.06 1.72
C SER A 26 16.84 -19.71 2.34
N PRO A 27 16.21 -19.70 3.52
CA PRO A 27 15.84 -18.47 4.22
C PRO A 27 17.08 -17.72 4.71
N VAL A 28 16.94 -16.39 4.85
CA VAL A 28 17.95 -15.49 5.39
C VAL A 28 17.54 -14.95 6.76
N THR A 29 18.54 -14.59 7.57
CA THR A 29 18.33 -14.12 8.95
C THR A 29 18.35 -12.60 9.08
N THR A 30 18.81 -11.88 8.04
CA THR A 30 18.88 -10.42 8.00
C THR A 30 18.50 -9.90 6.60
N LEU A 31 18.01 -8.67 6.53
CA LEU A 31 17.70 -7.98 5.28
C LEU A 31 18.41 -6.62 5.31
N GLY A 32 19.35 -6.42 4.39
CA GLY A 32 20.09 -5.17 4.22
C GLY A 32 21.56 -5.22 4.65
N THR A 33 22.16 -4.04 4.72
CA THR A 33 23.51 -3.87 5.23
C THR A 33 23.46 -3.82 6.75
N VAL A 34 23.86 -4.90 7.41
CA VAL A 34 24.07 -4.93 8.85
C VAL A 34 25.32 -4.11 9.18
N THR A 35 25.11 -2.93 9.75
CA THR A 35 26.17 -2.08 10.30
C THR A 35 26.14 -2.17 11.83
N THR A 36 27.27 -2.53 12.45
CA THR A 36 27.39 -2.50 13.92
C THR A 36 27.85 -1.12 14.39
N ASN A 37 27.06 -0.45 15.22
CA ASN A 37 27.44 0.79 15.91
C ASN A 37 28.37 0.55 17.11
N VAL A 38 29.44 -0.24 16.98
CA VAL A 38 30.37 -0.47 18.11
C VAL A 38 31.50 0.57 18.15
N THR A 39 31.75 1.26 17.05
CA THR A 39 32.60 2.45 16.95
C THR A 39 32.00 3.36 15.88
N ASN A 40 32.05 4.68 16.03
CA ASN A 40 31.56 5.69 15.07
C ASN A 40 32.32 5.67 13.73
N THR A 41 32.36 4.52 13.09
CA THR A 41 32.92 4.21 11.78
C THR A 41 32.07 3.05 11.31
N ALA A 42 31.07 3.34 10.48
CA ALA A 42 30.14 2.35 9.95
C ALA A 42 30.91 1.33 9.10
N SER A 43 31.38 0.27 9.74
CA SER A 43 32.00 -0.87 9.05
C SER A 43 30.88 -1.85 8.73
N GLU A 44 30.66 -2.13 7.45
CA GLU A 44 29.69 -3.10 6.97
C GLU A 44 30.09 -4.51 7.48
N VAL A 45 29.22 -5.17 8.23
CA VAL A 45 29.50 -6.49 8.82
C VAL A 45 28.90 -7.62 8.00
N ALA A 46 27.75 -7.38 7.37
CA ALA A 46 27.14 -8.27 6.39
C ALA A 46 26.22 -7.46 5.46
N ASN A 47 26.31 -7.68 4.15
CA ASN A 47 25.40 -7.07 3.19
C ASN A 47 24.62 -8.18 2.50
N THR A 48 23.38 -8.45 2.93
CA THR A 48 22.57 -9.49 2.29
C THR A 48 22.10 -9.09 0.89
N PHE A 49 22.17 -7.80 0.53
CA PHE A 49 21.95 -7.34 -0.85
C PHE A 49 23.15 -7.58 -1.76
N GLU A 50 24.28 -8.07 -1.24
CA GLU A 50 25.40 -8.51 -2.07
C GLU A 50 25.01 -9.72 -2.94
N ASN A 51 24.03 -10.53 -2.49
CA ASN A 51 23.41 -11.52 -3.35
C ASN A 51 22.38 -10.83 -4.28
N PRO A 52 22.61 -10.81 -5.61
CA PRO A 52 21.70 -10.16 -6.55
C PRO A 52 20.28 -10.75 -6.54
N GLU A 53 20.11 -12.01 -6.15
CA GLU A 53 18.79 -12.65 -6.05
C GLU A 53 17.95 -12.06 -4.91
N ILE A 54 18.58 -11.82 -3.75
CA ILE A 54 17.89 -11.24 -2.58
C ILE A 54 17.53 -9.78 -2.85
N ALA A 55 18.46 -9.04 -3.47
CA ALA A 55 18.20 -7.66 -3.89
C ALA A 55 17.03 -7.57 -4.88
N LEU A 56 16.98 -8.47 -5.86
CA LEU A 56 15.87 -8.55 -6.82
C LEU A 56 14.54 -8.86 -6.13
N ILE A 57 14.51 -9.85 -5.23
CA ILE A 57 13.27 -10.22 -4.50
C ILE A 57 12.76 -9.07 -3.66
N PHE A 58 13.65 -8.37 -2.95
CA PHE A 58 13.27 -7.20 -2.15
C PHE A 58 12.74 -6.05 -3.02
N GLN A 59 13.34 -5.82 -4.18
CA GLN A 59 12.83 -4.84 -5.15
C GLN A 59 11.44 -5.25 -5.64
N ILE A 60 11.23 -6.52 -6.02
CA ILE A 60 9.92 -7.02 -6.45
C ILE A 60 8.87 -6.85 -5.32
N LEU A 61 9.25 -7.11 -4.07
CA LEU A 61 8.36 -6.88 -2.93
C LEU A 61 7.94 -5.42 -2.81
N LYS A 62 8.88 -4.48 -2.93
CA LYS A 62 8.60 -3.03 -2.89
C LYS A 62 7.73 -2.56 -4.07
N GLU A 63 8.00 -3.07 -5.26
CA GLU A 63 7.19 -2.80 -6.45
C GLU A 63 5.76 -3.32 -6.26
N CYS A 64 5.59 -4.57 -5.81
CA CYS A 64 4.28 -5.13 -5.53
C CYS A 64 3.53 -4.39 -4.41
N ASN A 65 4.25 -3.93 -3.38
CA ASN A 65 3.68 -3.12 -2.30
C ASN A 65 3.11 -1.81 -2.86
N SER A 66 3.90 -1.08 -3.64
CA SER A 66 3.46 0.16 -4.28
C SER A 66 2.31 -0.09 -5.26
N ASP A 67 2.37 -1.15 -6.08
CA ASP A 67 1.34 -1.49 -7.06
C ASP A 67 -0.02 -1.76 -6.39
N ILE A 68 -0.04 -2.51 -5.29
CA ILE A 68 -1.28 -2.87 -4.58
C ILE A 68 -1.87 -1.66 -3.87
N GLN A 69 -1.04 -0.85 -3.21
CA GLN A 69 -1.52 0.36 -2.53
C GLN A 69 -2.04 1.40 -3.52
N ASN A 70 -1.50 1.44 -4.74
CA ASN A 70 -1.95 2.35 -5.80
C ASN A 70 -3.37 2.02 -6.33
N GLU A 71 -3.89 0.79 -6.09
CA GLU A 71 -5.29 0.47 -6.39
C GLU A 71 -6.25 1.34 -5.56
N GLY A 72 -5.84 1.77 -4.36
CA GLY A 72 -6.64 2.59 -3.44
C GLY A 72 -7.67 1.74 -2.68
N TRP A 73 -7.42 1.58 -1.39
CA TRP A 73 -8.21 0.79 -0.45
C TRP A 73 -8.73 1.66 0.70
N SER A 74 -9.74 1.19 1.42
CA SER A 74 -10.32 1.87 2.58
C SER A 74 -9.28 2.35 3.60
N PHE A 75 -8.19 1.61 3.81
CA PHE A 75 -7.16 1.98 4.79
C PHE A 75 -6.17 3.05 4.32
N ASN A 76 -5.96 3.20 3.00
CA ASN A 76 -4.96 4.14 2.46
C ASN A 76 -5.55 5.28 1.62
N ARG A 77 -6.87 5.30 1.46
CA ARG A 77 -7.61 6.38 0.83
C ARG A 77 -8.16 7.31 1.91
N GLU A 78 -7.74 8.57 1.85
CA GLU A 78 -8.32 9.64 2.65
C GLU A 78 -9.10 10.59 1.75
N ASN A 79 -10.35 10.88 2.14
CA ASN A 79 -11.20 11.83 1.44
C ASN A 79 -11.21 13.17 2.18
N HIS A 80 -11.46 14.28 1.46
CA HIS A 80 -11.54 15.63 2.02
C HIS A 80 -10.24 16.13 2.69
N VAL A 81 -9.08 15.79 2.11
CA VAL A 81 -7.79 16.27 2.61
C VAL A 81 -7.55 17.69 2.10
N LYS A 82 -7.31 18.61 3.04
CA LYS A 82 -7.06 20.01 2.73
C LYS A 82 -5.60 20.26 2.33
N PHE A 83 -5.40 20.78 1.12
CA PHE A 83 -4.12 21.28 0.64
C PHE A 83 -4.15 22.80 0.56
N SER A 84 -3.28 23.44 1.34
CA SER A 84 -3.12 24.89 1.32
C SER A 84 -1.95 25.28 0.41
N PRO A 85 -2.14 26.27 -0.48
CA PRO A 85 -1.05 26.80 -1.30
C PRO A 85 -0.03 27.54 -0.44
N ASP A 86 1.22 27.53 -0.87
CA ASP A 86 2.28 28.32 -0.25
C ASP A 86 2.00 29.83 -0.41
N ALA A 87 2.18 30.60 0.66
CA ALA A 87 1.80 32.02 0.71
C ALA A 87 2.56 32.91 -0.27
N THR A 88 3.75 32.49 -0.74
CA THR A 88 4.59 33.29 -1.65
C THR A 88 4.45 32.79 -3.08
N THR A 89 4.52 31.47 -3.28
CA THR A 89 4.57 30.88 -4.61
C THR A 89 3.22 30.42 -5.15
N LYS A 90 2.18 30.42 -4.30
CA LYS A 90 0.83 29.90 -4.60
C LYS A 90 0.80 28.45 -5.09
N HIS A 91 1.90 27.73 -4.94
CA HIS A 91 2.03 26.34 -5.36
C HIS A 91 1.61 25.41 -4.22
N ILE A 92 0.95 24.32 -4.58
CA ILE A 92 0.69 23.20 -3.66
C ILE A 92 1.75 22.13 -3.90
N VAL A 93 2.59 21.88 -2.90
CA VAL A 93 3.60 20.81 -2.92
C VAL A 93 2.95 19.50 -2.49
N ILE A 94 3.11 18.46 -3.30
CA ILE A 94 2.57 17.14 -3.01
C ILE A 94 3.65 16.32 -2.28
N PRO A 95 3.35 15.79 -1.07
CA PRO A 95 4.26 14.91 -0.35
C PRO A 95 4.67 13.68 -1.17
N THR A 96 5.87 13.16 -0.90
CA THR A 96 6.43 12.00 -1.62
C THR A 96 5.66 10.71 -1.37
N ASN A 97 5.01 10.57 -0.21
CA ASN A 97 4.18 9.43 0.16
C ASN A 97 2.79 9.44 -0.49
N VAL A 98 2.42 10.45 -1.29
CA VAL A 98 1.16 10.46 -2.04
C VAL A 98 1.32 9.67 -3.34
N LEU A 99 0.54 8.61 -3.51
CA LEU A 99 0.50 7.79 -4.73
C LEU A 99 -0.42 8.40 -5.78
N ARG A 100 -1.65 8.69 -5.38
CA ARG A 100 -2.70 9.21 -6.23
C ARG A 100 -3.41 10.36 -5.54
N LEU A 101 -3.83 11.33 -6.33
CA LEU A 101 -4.68 12.42 -5.91
C LEU A 101 -5.77 12.61 -6.95
N ASP A 102 -6.94 13.01 -6.51
CA ASP A 102 -8.10 13.27 -7.35
C ASP A 102 -8.91 14.42 -6.74
N SER A 103 -9.78 15.05 -7.54
CA SER A 103 -10.69 16.06 -7.01
C SER A 103 -11.67 15.43 -6.01
N GLU A 104 -12.14 16.22 -5.04
CA GLU A 104 -13.14 15.75 -4.07
C GLU A 104 -14.44 15.34 -4.77
N ASN A 105 -14.91 16.20 -5.68
CA ASN A 105 -16.14 15.98 -6.42
C ASN A 105 -15.83 15.69 -7.90
N PRO A 106 -16.04 14.46 -8.37
CA PRO A 106 -15.80 14.10 -9.78
C PRO A 106 -16.80 14.75 -10.76
N GLU A 107 -17.93 15.26 -10.27
CA GLU A 107 -18.87 16.03 -11.09
C GLU A 107 -18.40 17.46 -11.32
N ASP A 108 -17.58 17.98 -10.41
CA ASP A 108 -16.99 19.31 -10.53
C ASP A 108 -15.78 19.25 -11.45
N ARG A 109 -15.94 19.80 -12.66
CA ARG A 109 -14.91 19.88 -13.70
C ARG A 109 -14.26 21.25 -13.78
N THR A 110 -14.43 22.09 -12.76
CA THR A 110 -13.81 23.42 -12.71
C THR A 110 -12.31 23.34 -12.50
N ILE A 111 -11.83 22.30 -11.81
CA ILE A 111 -10.42 22.04 -11.52
C ILE A 111 -10.13 20.57 -11.82
N ASP A 112 -9.06 20.30 -12.57
CA ASP A 112 -8.61 18.93 -12.85
C ASP A 112 -7.16 18.77 -12.34
N PRO A 113 -7.00 18.43 -11.04
CA PRO A 113 -5.72 18.42 -10.37
C PRO A 113 -4.88 17.21 -10.78
N VAL A 114 -3.66 17.46 -11.25
CA VAL A 114 -2.69 16.42 -11.59
C VAL A 114 -1.32 16.74 -11.00
N ARG A 115 -0.61 15.70 -10.55
CA ARG A 115 0.77 15.84 -10.09
C ARG A 115 1.72 16.09 -11.27
N ARG A 116 2.46 17.19 -11.26
CA ARG A 116 3.59 17.47 -12.17
C ARG A 116 4.77 18.07 -11.41
N GLN A 117 5.96 17.52 -11.62
CA GLN A 117 7.19 17.97 -10.94
C GLN A 117 7.08 18.05 -9.39
N GLY A 118 6.29 17.16 -8.78
CA GLY A 118 6.06 17.17 -7.32
C GLY A 118 5.09 18.26 -6.83
N LYS A 119 4.43 18.96 -7.74
CA LYS A 119 3.44 20.01 -7.44
C LYS A 119 2.09 19.69 -8.05
N LEU A 120 1.04 20.27 -7.48
CA LEU A 120 -0.29 20.24 -8.06
C LEU A 120 -0.35 21.14 -9.29
N TYR A 121 -0.89 20.62 -10.38
CA TYR A 121 -1.10 21.35 -11.62
C TYR A 121 -2.55 21.20 -12.05
N ASP A 122 -3.22 22.30 -12.35
CA ASP A 122 -4.56 22.28 -12.89
C ASP A 122 -4.53 22.18 -14.42
N LYS A 123 -5.11 21.10 -14.97
CA LYS A 123 -5.23 20.92 -16.43
C LYS A 123 -6.34 21.75 -17.06
N VAL A 124 -7.25 22.36 -16.31
CA VAL A 124 -8.30 23.23 -16.87
C VAL A 124 -7.75 24.63 -17.10
N ASN A 125 -7.21 25.26 -16.05
CA ASN A 125 -6.68 26.62 -16.13
C ASN A 125 -5.20 26.69 -16.52
N HIS A 126 -4.54 25.54 -16.70
CA HIS A 126 -3.14 25.42 -17.11
C HIS A 126 -2.16 26.16 -16.18
N THR A 127 -2.46 26.19 -14.88
CA THR A 127 -1.69 26.92 -13.88
C THR A 127 -1.22 26.01 -12.74
N TYR A 128 -0.18 26.48 -12.05
CA TYR A 128 0.30 25.90 -10.79
C TYR A 128 -0.12 26.75 -9.57
N GLU A 129 -0.66 27.95 -9.82
CA GLU A 129 -1.05 28.91 -8.79
C GLU A 129 -2.49 28.67 -8.37
N PHE A 130 -2.69 28.46 -7.07
CA PHE A 130 -4.00 28.34 -6.44
C PHE A 130 -4.17 29.47 -5.43
N ASP A 131 -5.27 30.20 -5.52
CA ASP A 131 -5.59 31.32 -4.63
C ASP A 131 -6.25 30.86 -3.32
N ASP A 132 -7.04 29.79 -3.40
CA ASP A 132 -7.79 29.21 -2.28
C ASP A 132 -7.30 27.81 -1.92
N ASP A 133 -7.68 27.37 -0.73
CA ASP A 133 -7.43 26.00 -0.27
C ASP A 133 -8.26 24.99 -1.07
N ILE A 134 -7.65 23.87 -1.44
CA ILE A 134 -8.31 22.83 -2.23
C ILE A 134 -8.46 21.56 -1.40
N LEU A 135 -9.65 20.98 -1.46
CA LEU A 135 -9.93 19.66 -0.89
C LEU A 135 -9.71 18.60 -1.97
N LEU A 136 -8.86 17.62 -1.67
CA LEU A 136 -8.52 16.53 -2.57
C LEU A 136 -8.76 15.18 -1.90
N ASN A 137 -9.08 14.19 -2.72
CA ASN A 137 -9.06 12.79 -2.33
C ASN A 137 -7.66 12.24 -2.58
N VAL A 138 -7.03 11.65 -1.57
CA VAL A 138 -5.61 11.25 -1.61
C VAL A 138 -5.47 9.77 -1.29
N VAL A 139 -4.56 9.11 -2.00
CA VAL A 139 -4.09 7.76 -1.67
C VAL A 139 -2.65 7.84 -1.19
N TYR A 140 -2.40 7.39 0.04
CA TYR A 140 -1.07 7.38 0.64
C TYR A 140 -0.36 6.03 0.46
N LEU A 141 0.97 6.09 0.46
CA LEU A 141 1.87 4.96 0.57
C LEU A 141 2.26 4.78 2.04
N PHE A 142 1.93 3.62 2.58
CA PHE A 142 2.35 3.17 3.90
C PHE A 142 3.49 2.15 3.81
N GLU A 143 4.27 2.06 4.87
CA GLU A 143 5.30 1.03 5.02
C GLU A 143 4.65 -0.36 5.15
N TYR A 144 5.37 -1.40 4.74
CA TYR A 144 4.83 -2.77 4.71
C TYR A 144 4.32 -3.23 6.08
N GLU A 145 4.99 -2.82 7.16
CA GLU A 145 4.66 -3.19 8.54
C GLU A 145 3.34 -2.61 9.04
N ASP A 146 2.95 -1.44 8.54
CA ASP A 146 1.74 -0.73 8.96
C ASP A 146 0.48 -1.18 8.20
N LEU A 147 0.63 -2.06 7.21
CA LEU A 147 -0.49 -2.58 6.44
C LEU A 147 -1.33 -3.59 7.23
N PRO A 148 -2.63 -3.74 6.93
CA PRO A 148 -3.40 -4.84 7.49
C PRO A 148 -2.83 -6.19 7.03
N SER A 149 -2.84 -7.20 7.92
CA SER A 149 -2.24 -8.52 7.70
C SER A 149 -2.69 -9.22 6.42
N VAL A 150 -3.95 -9.01 6.02
CA VAL A 150 -4.52 -9.56 4.78
C VAL A 150 -3.80 -9.00 3.54
N PHE A 151 -3.51 -7.70 3.53
CA PHE A 151 -2.77 -7.06 2.44
C PHE A 151 -1.30 -7.43 2.45
N LYS A 152 -0.67 -7.52 3.63
CA LYS A 152 0.72 -8.01 3.76
C LYS A 152 0.88 -9.36 3.06
N ARG A 153 -0.03 -10.30 3.33
CA ARG A 153 -0.03 -11.64 2.74
C ARG A 153 -0.30 -11.63 1.24
N TYR A 154 -1.22 -10.78 0.77
CA TYR A 154 -1.49 -10.62 -0.66
C TYR A 154 -0.26 -10.08 -1.41
N ILE A 155 0.40 -9.06 -0.88
CA ILE A 155 1.65 -8.51 -1.43
C ILE A 155 2.72 -9.58 -1.51
N THR A 156 2.91 -10.39 -0.45
CA THR A 156 3.89 -11.48 -0.43
C THR A 156 3.62 -12.52 -1.52
N TYR A 157 2.38 -12.96 -1.71
CA TYR A 157 2.05 -13.94 -2.75
C TYR A 157 2.17 -13.38 -4.16
N LYS A 158 1.78 -12.12 -4.37
CA LYS A 158 1.95 -11.43 -5.66
C LYS A 158 3.44 -11.27 -6.01
N ALA A 159 4.26 -10.90 -5.03
CA ALA A 159 5.71 -10.84 -5.18
C ALA A 159 6.32 -12.23 -5.43
N ALA A 160 5.84 -13.28 -4.75
CA ALA A 160 6.26 -14.65 -4.99
C ALA A 160 5.95 -15.13 -6.42
N GLY A 161 4.76 -14.79 -6.94
CA GLY A 161 4.38 -15.11 -8.32
C GLY A 161 5.28 -14.42 -9.36
N ARG A 162 5.57 -13.13 -9.16
CA ARG A 162 6.51 -12.37 -10.00
C ARG A 162 7.94 -12.93 -9.93
N ALA A 163 8.45 -13.19 -8.72
CA ALA A 163 9.78 -13.76 -8.51
C ALA A 163 9.90 -15.16 -9.13
N ALA A 164 8.91 -16.04 -8.91
CA ALA A 164 8.86 -17.35 -9.53
C ALA A 164 8.89 -17.23 -11.07
N THR A 165 8.11 -16.33 -11.66
CA THR A 165 8.05 -16.15 -13.12
C THR A 165 9.40 -15.68 -13.71
N GLN A 166 10.10 -14.78 -13.01
CA GLN A 166 11.37 -14.21 -13.49
C GLN A 166 12.58 -15.13 -13.25
N MET A 167 12.58 -15.91 -12.17
CA MET A 167 13.74 -16.70 -11.74
C MET A 167 13.61 -18.19 -12.07
N ILE A 168 12.41 -18.75 -11.96
CA ILE A 168 12.15 -20.19 -12.05
C ILE A 168 11.06 -20.40 -13.08
N THR A 169 11.47 -20.65 -14.32
CA THR A 169 10.60 -20.82 -15.48
C THR A 169 9.76 -22.13 -15.44
N ASN A 170 9.15 -22.44 -14.30
CA ASN A 170 8.27 -23.58 -14.06
C ASN A 170 6.80 -23.11 -14.04
N ALA A 171 6.08 -23.42 -15.11
CA ALA A 171 4.68 -23.03 -15.27
C ALA A 171 3.74 -23.65 -14.22
N GLN A 172 4.02 -24.85 -13.71
CA GLN A 172 3.17 -25.51 -12.70
C GLN A 172 3.26 -24.82 -11.35
N LEU A 173 4.47 -24.39 -10.95
CA LEU A 173 4.67 -23.62 -9.73
C LEU A 173 3.96 -22.26 -9.80
N VAL A 174 4.09 -21.57 -10.93
CA VAL A 174 3.41 -20.28 -11.17
C VAL A 174 1.89 -20.44 -11.11
N GLN A 175 1.32 -21.51 -11.66
CA GLN A 175 -0.11 -21.80 -11.57
C GLN A 175 -0.59 -22.00 -10.12
N LEU A 176 0.17 -22.74 -9.32
CA LEU A 176 -0.18 -22.97 -7.91
C LEU A 176 -0.15 -21.65 -7.10
N ILE A 177 0.89 -20.84 -7.30
CA ILE A 177 1.02 -19.54 -6.64
C ILE A 177 -0.10 -18.60 -7.07
N ALA A 178 -0.49 -18.60 -8.35
CA ALA A 178 -1.61 -17.81 -8.84
C ALA A 178 -2.94 -18.16 -8.14
N THR A 179 -3.19 -19.44 -7.83
CA THR A 179 -4.37 -19.84 -7.04
C THR A 179 -4.30 -19.29 -5.61
N GLN A 180 -3.12 -19.30 -4.98
CA GLN A 180 -2.93 -18.71 -3.65
C GLN A 180 -3.11 -17.18 -3.66
N GLU A 181 -2.60 -16.51 -4.70
CA GLU A 181 -2.79 -15.07 -4.92
C GLU A 181 -4.29 -14.73 -5.04
N GLN A 182 -5.05 -15.50 -5.82
CA GLN A 182 -6.50 -15.29 -5.97
C GLN A 182 -7.25 -15.44 -4.64
N MET A 183 -6.90 -16.45 -3.83
CA MET A 183 -7.50 -16.63 -2.51
C MET A 183 -7.15 -15.46 -1.58
N ALA A 184 -5.91 -14.98 -1.60
CA ALA A 184 -5.50 -13.81 -0.81
C ALA A 184 -6.19 -12.52 -1.29
N ARG A 185 -6.39 -12.34 -2.61
CA ARG A 185 -7.16 -11.23 -3.15
C ARG A 185 -8.62 -11.28 -2.71
N ALA A 186 -9.24 -12.46 -2.68
CA ALA A 186 -10.60 -12.62 -2.17
C ALA A 186 -10.72 -12.18 -0.71
N ALA A 187 -9.73 -12.51 0.13
CA ALA A 187 -9.69 -12.05 1.51
C ALA A 187 -9.51 -10.52 1.62
N CYS A 188 -8.71 -9.90 0.75
CA CYS A 188 -8.59 -8.44 0.69
C CYS A 188 -9.93 -7.78 0.31
N MET A 189 -10.66 -8.37 -0.64
CA MET A 189 -11.99 -7.88 -1.02
C MET A 189 -13.00 -8.02 0.11
N GLU A 190 -12.97 -9.12 0.87
CA GLU A 190 -13.81 -9.28 2.06
C GLU A 190 -13.50 -8.19 3.10
N TYR A 191 -12.23 -7.94 3.37
CA TYR A 191 -11.81 -6.85 4.26
C TYR A 191 -12.32 -5.49 3.78
N GLU A 192 -12.15 -5.19 2.49
CA GLU A 192 -12.59 -3.92 1.89
C GLU A 192 -14.11 -3.74 1.94
N CYS A 193 -14.88 -4.79 1.66
CA CYS A 193 -16.33 -4.77 1.76
C CYS A 193 -16.81 -4.53 3.21
N ASN A 194 -16.10 -5.11 4.19
CA ASN A 194 -16.44 -4.97 5.61
C ASN A 194 -16.05 -3.60 6.19
N GLN A 195 -14.94 -3.01 5.75
CA GLN A 195 -14.43 -1.74 6.29
C GLN A 195 -14.87 -0.51 5.49
N GLY A 196 -15.10 -0.65 4.19
CA GLY A 196 -15.51 0.46 3.35
C GLY A 196 -16.95 0.93 3.58
N ASP A 197 -17.74 0.17 4.35
CA ASP A 197 -19.13 0.49 4.71
C ASP A 197 -19.97 0.96 3.51
N TYR A 198 -19.71 0.37 2.34
CA TYR A 198 -20.34 0.77 1.09
C TYR A 198 -21.85 0.53 1.14
N ASN A 199 -22.62 1.58 0.89
CA ASN A 199 -24.08 1.51 0.83
C ASN A 199 -24.59 1.83 -0.56
N MET A 200 -25.49 0.98 -1.07
CA MET A 200 -26.20 1.18 -2.34
C MET A 200 -26.98 2.50 -2.41
N LEU A 201 -27.37 3.06 -1.26
CA LEU A 201 -28.09 4.34 -1.16
C LEU A 201 -27.17 5.57 -1.25
N GLY A 202 -25.85 5.38 -1.37
CA GLY A 202 -24.88 6.47 -1.56
C GLY A 202 -24.76 7.40 -0.37
N PHE A 203 -25.05 6.91 0.84
CA PHE A 203 -24.88 7.69 2.06
C PHE A 203 -23.41 8.11 2.21
N GLY A 204 -23.17 9.42 2.21
CA GLY A 204 -21.85 10.01 2.37
C GLY A 204 -21.33 9.91 3.80
N HIS A 205 -20.10 10.36 4.00
CA HIS A 205 -19.52 10.50 5.34
C HIS A 205 -20.41 11.41 6.22
N ASN A 206 -20.41 11.17 7.54
CA ASN A 206 -21.23 11.88 8.52
C ASN A 206 -22.75 11.70 8.39
N THR A 207 -23.23 10.72 7.62
CA THR A 207 -24.65 10.38 7.56
C THR A 207 -24.95 9.11 8.37
N HIS A 208 -26.04 9.12 9.13
CA HIS A 208 -26.49 7.95 9.88
C HIS A 208 -27.90 7.59 9.44
N TYR A 209 -28.05 6.38 8.90
CA TYR A 209 -29.35 5.83 8.55
C TYR A 209 -29.46 4.39 9.04
N SER A 210 -30.24 4.19 10.10
CA SER A 210 -30.63 2.85 10.53
C SER A 210 -31.91 2.46 9.81
N THR A 211 -31.83 1.49 8.91
CA THR A 211 -33.03 0.81 8.37
C THR A 211 -33.82 0.16 9.51
N TYR A 212 -35.12 -0.08 9.25
CA TYR A 212 -35.98 -0.81 10.18
C TYR A 212 -35.38 -2.19 10.49
N LYS A 213 -35.13 -2.47 11.77
CA LYS A 213 -34.60 -3.75 12.27
C LYS A 213 -35.73 -4.52 12.97
N PRO A 214 -36.37 -5.51 12.32
CA PRO A 214 -37.54 -6.19 12.88
C PRO A 214 -37.31 -6.79 14.27
N PHE A 215 -36.10 -7.29 14.55
CA PHE A 215 -35.74 -7.86 15.85
C PHE A 215 -35.63 -6.83 16.99
N LYS A 216 -35.51 -5.54 16.67
CA LYS A 216 -35.53 -4.44 17.66
C LYS A 216 -36.94 -3.86 17.88
N ALA A 217 -37.93 -4.27 17.10
CA ALA A 217 -39.29 -3.70 17.16
C ALA A 217 -40.03 -4.00 18.47
N LEU A 218 -39.61 -5.02 19.21
CA LEU A 218 -40.20 -5.44 20.49
C LEU A 218 -39.26 -5.25 21.69
N GLN A 219 -38.07 -4.66 21.50
CA GLN A 219 -37.21 -4.26 22.63
C GLN A 219 -37.86 -3.02 23.29
N ARG A 220 -38.64 -3.28 24.34
CA ARG A 220 -39.07 -2.27 25.33
C ARG A 220 -37.98 -2.06 26.36
#